data_AF-A0A8J7PFL2-F1
#
_entry.id   AF-A0A8J7PFL2-F1
#
_cell.length_a   1.000
_cell.length_b   1.000
_cell.length_c   1.000
_cell.angle_alpha   90.00
_cell.angle_beta   90.00
_cell.angle_gamma   90.00
#
_symmetry.space_group_name_H-M   'P 1'
#
loop_
_entity.id
_entity.type
_entity.pdbx_description
1 polymer ?
#
loop_
_entity_poly.entity_id
_entity_poly.type
_entity_poly.pdbx_seq_one_letter_code
_entity_poly.pdbx_strand_id
1 'polypeptide(L)'
;MTESAAEREERSNSATSLLKRSGRYFIIIIFALVALAVIIYPLQHVITLGRYQHWGLSITCLGVGYLLQVIWSWKEYTKWARISYFTTAVYFLFVGFTFYSNPWLDTRMSLQTDRQAAMRQLLVIVYFVMSLVLSGVWMKWIRAEAKMQKNKAK
;
A
#
# COMPACT_ATOMS: atom_id res chain seq x y z
N MET A 1 -20.48 -26.65 27.79
CA MET A 1 -20.44 -26.70 26.31
C MET A 1 -19.00 -27.01 25.90
N THR A 2 -18.72 -28.27 25.59
CA THR A 2 -17.41 -28.76 25.16
C THR A 2 -17.40 -28.82 23.63
N GLU A 3 -16.61 -27.96 22.97
CA GLU A 3 -16.34 -28.06 21.52
C GLU A 3 -15.91 -29.49 21.19
N SER A 4 -16.49 -30.09 20.15
CA SER A 4 -16.15 -31.46 19.76
C SER A 4 -14.76 -31.52 19.12
N ALA A 5 -14.08 -32.66 19.21
CA ALA A 5 -12.74 -32.83 18.64
C ALA A 5 -12.68 -32.54 17.13
N ALA A 6 -13.79 -32.79 16.41
CA ALA A 6 -13.93 -32.50 14.99
C ALA A 6 -13.95 -30.98 14.69
N GLU A 7 -14.63 -30.19 15.53
CA GLU A 7 -14.65 -28.72 15.40
C GLU A 7 -13.27 -28.12 15.68
N ARG A 8 -12.48 -28.71 16.58
CA ARG A 8 -11.07 -28.31 16.81
C ARG A 8 -10.16 -28.63 15.64
N GLU A 9 -10.31 -29.79 15.01
CA GLU A 9 -9.54 -30.17 13.83
C GLU A 9 -9.87 -29.30 12.61
N GLU A 10 -11.16 -29.03 12.35
CA GLU A 10 -11.56 -28.11 11.27
C GLU A 10 -11.05 -26.68 11.51
N ARG A 11 -11.13 -26.17 12.75
CA ARG A 11 -10.55 -24.85 13.08
C ARG A 11 -9.04 -24.81 12.91
N SER A 12 -8.34 -25.86 13.35
CA SER A 12 -6.88 -25.96 13.24
C SER A 12 -6.43 -26.02 11.78
N ASN A 13 -7.11 -26.83 10.95
CA ASN A 13 -6.84 -26.94 9.51
C ASN A 13 -7.20 -25.64 8.76
N SER A 14 -8.29 -24.97 9.15
CA SER A 14 -8.67 -23.66 8.61
C SER A 14 -7.66 -22.57 8.99
N ALA A 15 -7.22 -22.53 10.26
CA ALA A 15 -6.24 -21.56 10.73
C ALA A 15 -4.86 -21.73 10.06
N THR A 16 -4.38 -22.97 9.92
CA THR A 16 -3.11 -23.25 9.21
C THR A 16 -3.19 -22.94 7.71
N SER A 17 -4.33 -23.20 7.08
CA SER A 17 -4.65 -22.77 5.70
C SER A 17 -4.58 -21.24 5.55
N LEU A 18 -5.22 -20.50 6.46
CA LEU A 18 -5.20 -19.04 6.48
C LEU A 18 -3.79 -18.49 6.73
N LEU A 19 -3.02 -19.08 7.66
CA LEU A 19 -1.65 -18.69 7.94
C LEU A 19 -0.72 -18.91 6.73
N LYS A 20 -0.84 -20.05 6.03
CA LYS A 20 -0.11 -20.30 4.77
C LYS A 20 -0.47 -19.28 3.68
N ARG A 21 -1.75 -18.87 3.61
CA ARG A 21 -2.22 -17.87 2.65
C ARG A 21 -1.76 -16.45 3.02
N SER A 22 -1.68 -16.13 4.32
CA SER A 22 -1.19 -14.85 4.85
C SER A 22 0.32 -14.69 4.75
N GLY A 23 1.10 -15.77 4.74
CA GLY A 23 2.55 -15.73 4.48
C GLY A 23 2.90 -15.03 3.17
N ARG A 24 2.00 -15.06 2.17
CA ARG A 24 2.13 -14.33 0.90
C ARG A 24 1.99 -12.82 0.99
N TYR A 25 1.59 -12.28 2.14
CA TYR A 25 1.42 -10.84 2.37
C TYR A 25 2.24 -10.35 3.56
N PHE A 26 3.13 -11.20 4.11
CA PHE A 26 3.87 -10.93 5.33
C PHE A 26 4.74 -9.67 5.23
N ILE A 27 5.38 -9.41 4.10
CA ILE A 27 6.23 -8.23 3.91
C ILE A 27 5.37 -6.96 3.95
N ILE A 28 4.23 -6.95 3.25
CA ILE A 28 3.30 -5.81 3.30
C ILE A 28 2.83 -5.56 4.73
N ILE A 29 2.49 -6.61 5.48
CA ILE A 29 2.03 -6.48 6.87
C ILE A 29 3.11 -5.86 7.76
N ILE A 30 4.36 -6.34 7.68
CA ILE A 30 5.47 -5.75 8.45
C ILE A 30 5.63 -4.28 8.10
N PHE A 31 5.68 -3.94 6.81
CA PHE A 31 5.89 -2.55 6.40
C PHE A 31 4.68 -1.66 6.72
N ALA A 32 3.47 -2.21 6.78
CA ALA A 32 2.29 -1.51 7.28
C ALA A 32 2.41 -1.22 8.79
N LEU A 33 2.93 -2.16 9.58
CA LEU A 33 3.22 -1.93 10.99
C LEU A 33 4.32 -0.89 11.18
N VAL A 34 5.38 -0.92 10.37
CA VAL A 34 6.44 0.10 10.38
C VAL A 34 5.87 1.47 9.99
N ALA A 35 5.05 1.55 8.94
CA ALA A 35 4.40 2.80 8.52
C ALA A 35 3.47 3.35 9.62
N LEU A 36 2.74 2.47 10.32
CA LEU A 36 1.91 2.84 11.45
C LEU A 36 2.76 3.35 12.63
N ALA A 37 3.86 2.68 12.95
CA ALA A 37 4.79 3.12 13.98
C ALA A 37 5.39 4.49 13.63
N VAL A 38 5.72 4.73 12.36
CA VAL A 38 6.16 6.05 11.87
C VAL A 38 5.07 7.09 12.11
N ILE A 39 3.80 6.83 11.79
CA ILE A 39 2.70 7.78 12.00
C ILE A 39 2.51 8.11 13.50
N ILE A 40 2.53 7.10 14.36
CA ILE A 40 2.27 7.27 15.80
C ILE A 40 3.45 7.93 16.49
N TYR A 41 4.67 7.57 16.11
CA TYR A 41 5.86 8.10 16.74
C TYR A 41 6.13 9.55 16.25
N PRO A 42 6.20 10.53 17.15
CA PRO A 42 6.45 11.92 16.78
C PRO A 42 7.93 12.11 16.39
N LEU A 43 8.31 11.68 15.19
CA LEU A 43 9.65 11.85 14.61
C LEU A 43 10.12 13.31 14.61
N GLN A 44 9.17 14.25 14.65
CA GLN A 44 9.40 15.68 14.74
C GLN A 44 10.22 16.10 15.97
N HIS A 45 10.26 15.29 17.04
CA HIS A 45 11.09 15.57 18.22
C HIS A 45 12.57 15.19 18.04
N VAL A 46 12.88 14.32 17.08
CA VAL A 46 14.24 13.82 16.84
C VAL A 46 14.85 14.43 15.59
N ILE A 47 14.02 14.73 14.59
CA ILE A 47 14.44 15.25 13.28
C ILE A 47 13.51 16.40 12.87
N THR A 48 14.08 17.46 12.30
CA THR A 48 13.32 18.60 11.76
C THR A 48 12.50 18.16 10.54
N LEU A 49 11.26 17.71 10.77
CA LEU A 49 10.33 17.22 9.76
C LEU A 49 9.02 18.00 9.80
N GLY A 50 8.63 18.55 8.65
CA GLY A 50 7.28 19.11 8.48
C GLY A 50 6.21 18.02 8.57
N ARG A 51 4.97 18.41 8.90
CA ARG A 51 3.84 17.46 9.06
C ARG A 51 3.64 16.60 7.81
N TYR A 52 3.65 17.23 6.64
CA TYR A 52 3.47 16.51 5.36
C TYR A 52 4.63 15.60 5.01
N GLN A 53 5.86 15.94 5.40
CA GLN A 53 7.03 15.08 5.19
C GLN A 53 6.95 13.82 6.04
N HIS A 54 6.40 13.94 7.25
CA HIS A 54 6.14 12.81 8.14
C HIS A 54 5.11 11.82 7.55
N TRP A 55 4.01 12.33 6.98
CA TRP A 55 3.08 11.52 6.18
C TRP A 55 3.73 10.93 4.92
N GLY A 56 4.61 11.69 4.27
CA GLY A 56 5.37 11.22 3.12
C GLY A 56 6.26 10.02 3.44
N LEU A 57 6.91 10.03 4.61
CA LEU A 57 7.74 8.91 5.10
C LEU A 57 6.91 7.65 5.34
N SER A 58 5.76 7.75 6.01
CA SER A 58 4.92 6.57 6.27
C SER A 58 4.36 5.96 4.99
N ILE A 59 3.90 6.79 4.05
CA ILE A 59 3.43 6.33 2.73
C ILE A 59 4.59 5.69 1.95
N THR A 60 5.79 6.27 2.00
CA THR A 60 6.99 5.70 1.37
C THR A 60 7.33 4.33 1.95
N CYS A 61 7.31 4.16 3.28
CA CYS A 61 7.51 2.87 3.93
C CYS A 61 6.52 1.82 3.40
N LEU A 62 5.24 2.17 3.29
CA LEU A 62 4.23 1.27 2.75
C LEU A 62 4.52 0.93 1.27
N GLY A 63 4.90 1.92 0.45
CA GLY A 63 5.29 1.74 -0.94
C GLY A 63 6.49 0.80 -1.14
N VAL A 64 7.51 0.91 -0.28
CA VAL A 64 8.66 -0.01 -0.25
C VAL A 64 8.20 -1.43 0.09
N GLY A 65 7.31 -1.58 1.08
CA GLY A 65 6.73 -2.88 1.43
C GLY A 65 6.03 -3.57 0.25
N TYR A 66 5.22 -2.82 -0.50
CA TYR A 66 4.60 -3.30 -1.74
C TYR A 66 5.62 -3.69 -2.81
N LEU A 67 6.67 -2.88 -3.00
CA LEU A 67 7.72 -3.16 -3.98
C LEU A 67 8.50 -4.45 -3.63
N LEU A 68 8.91 -4.59 -2.38
CA LEU A 68 9.62 -5.76 -1.90
C LEU A 68 8.76 -7.02 -1.96
N GLN A 69 7.48 -6.93 -1.64
CA GLN A 69 6.54 -8.05 -1.79
C GLN A 69 6.44 -8.51 -3.25
N VAL A 70 6.41 -7.58 -4.20
CA VAL A 70 6.38 -7.90 -5.62
C VAL A 70 7.66 -8.61 -6.06
N ILE A 71 8.83 -8.11 -5.64
CA ILE A 71 10.13 -8.70 -5.96
C ILE A 71 10.22 -10.11 -5.37
N TRP A 72 9.85 -10.28 -4.10
CA TRP A 72 9.93 -11.55 -3.40
C TRP A 72 8.98 -12.59 -3.99
N SER A 73 7.72 -12.23 -4.21
CA SER A 73 6.69 -13.12 -4.74
C SER A 73 6.62 -13.09 -6.27
N TRP A 74 7.66 -12.61 -6.96
CA TRP A 74 7.63 -12.42 -8.40
C TRP A 74 7.34 -13.71 -9.15
N LYS A 75 7.89 -14.85 -8.71
CA LYS A 75 7.64 -16.15 -9.36
C LYS A 75 6.23 -16.71 -9.08
N GLU A 76 5.66 -16.38 -7.93
CA GLU A 76 4.35 -16.92 -7.50
C GLU A 76 3.16 -16.13 -8.03
N TYR A 77 3.30 -14.82 -8.22
CA TYR A 77 2.20 -13.96 -8.64
C TYR A 77 1.86 -14.15 -10.12
N THR A 78 0.57 -14.07 -10.44
CA THR A 78 0.09 -14.00 -11.82
C THR A 78 0.54 -12.67 -12.46
N LYS A 79 0.60 -12.62 -13.80
CA LYS A 79 1.00 -11.40 -14.52
C LYS A 79 0.21 -10.16 -14.06
N TRP A 80 -1.10 -10.30 -13.86
CA TRP A 80 -1.98 -9.21 -13.41
C TRP A 80 -1.81 -8.86 -11.93
N ALA A 81 -1.53 -9.83 -11.06
CA ALA A 81 -1.18 -9.55 -9.67
C ALA A 81 0.11 -8.74 -9.60
N ARG A 82 1.17 -9.17 -10.32
CA ARG A 82 2.46 -8.42 -10.38
C ARG A 82 2.24 -6.98 -10.79
N ILE A 83 1.50 -6.74 -11.87
CA ILE A 83 1.21 -5.39 -12.36
C ILE A 83 0.45 -4.60 -11.30
N SER A 84 -0.58 -5.16 -10.67
CA SER A 84 -1.38 -4.45 -9.67
C SER A 84 -0.55 -4.02 -8.46
N TYR A 85 0.17 -4.95 -7.84
CA TYR A 85 1.03 -4.64 -6.69
C TYR A 85 2.18 -3.70 -7.08
N PHE A 86 2.75 -3.85 -8.28
CA PHE A 86 3.80 -2.95 -8.77
C PHE A 86 3.28 -1.54 -9.01
N THR A 87 2.11 -1.38 -9.63
CA THR A 87 1.47 -0.07 -9.82
C THR A 87 1.12 0.59 -8.49
N THR A 88 0.67 -0.19 -7.50
CA THR A 88 0.44 0.30 -6.13
C THR A 88 1.74 0.76 -5.48
N ALA A 89 2.83 0.00 -5.62
CA ALA A 89 4.14 0.39 -5.11
C ALA A 89 4.63 1.70 -5.71
N VAL A 90 4.58 1.83 -7.05
CA VAL A 90 4.98 3.04 -7.76
C VAL A 90 4.13 4.24 -7.35
N TYR A 91 2.81 4.06 -7.22
CA TYR A 91 1.92 5.11 -6.75
C TYR A 91 2.28 5.59 -5.34
N PHE A 92 2.43 4.68 -4.38
CA PHE A 92 2.77 5.05 -3.02
C PHE A 92 4.16 5.68 -2.90
N LEU A 93 5.16 5.16 -3.62
CA LEU A 93 6.48 5.78 -3.66
C LEU A 93 6.40 7.19 -4.25
N PHE A 94 5.70 7.38 -5.36
CA PHE A 94 5.53 8.70 -5.98
C PHE A 94 4.84 9.69 -5.04
N VAL A 95 3.74 9.29 -4.40
CA VAL A 95 3.01 10.12 -3.43
C VAL A 95 3.88 10.43 -2.21
N GLY A 96 4.54 9.41 -1.66
CA GLY A 96 5.42 9.54 -0.50
C GLY A 96 6.59 10.47 -0.74
N PHE A 97 7.31 10.30 -1.86
CA PHE A 97 8.40 11.19 -2.27
C PHE A 97 7.91 12.62 -2.52
N THR A 98 6.73 12.80 -3.12
CA THR A 98 6.20 14.13 -3.36
C THR A 98 5.92 14.86 -2.04
N PHE A 99 5.27 14.19 -1.08
CA PHE A 99 5.02 14.79 0.24
C PHE A 99 6.31 15.06 1.04
N TYR A 100 7.31 14.19 0.90
CA TYR A 100 8.62 14.37 1.53
C TYR A 100 9.44 15.53 0.94
N SER A 101 9.48 15.63 -0.38
CA SER A 101 10.31 16.61 -1.10
C SER A 101 9.68 17.99 -1.19
N ASN A 102 8.40 18.16 -0.87
CA ASN A 102 7.68 19.43 -0.96
C ASN A 102 7.21 19.91 0.42
N PRO A 103 8.13 20.41 1.28
CA PRO A 103 7.79 20.90 2.63
C PRO A 103 6.85 22.12 2.61
N TRP A 104 6.81 22.85 1.49
CA TRP A 104 5.91 23.99 1.27
C TRP A 104 4.42 23.58 1.14
N LEU A 105 4.11 22.28 1.08
CA LEU A 105 2.73 21.78 1.21
C LEU A 105 2.14 22.07 2.59
N ASP A 106 2.98 22.41 3.58
CA ASP A 106 2.50 22.88 4.87
C ASP A 106 1.84 24.27 4.77
N THR A 107 0.57 24.34 5.13
CA THR A 107 -0.23 25.58 5.12
C THR A 107 0.28 26.62 6.11
N ARG A 108 1.19 26.25 7.02
CA ARG A 108 1.84 27.18 7.96
C ARG A 108 3.10 27.86 7.41
N MET A 109 3.54 27.53 6.19
CA MET A 109 4.57 28.31 5.51
C MET A 109 3.97 29.65 5.08
N SER A 110 4.42 30.74 5.70
CA SER A 110 3.80 32.08 5.63
C SER A 110 3.88 32.77 4.27
N LEU A 111 4.48 32.15 3.25
CA LEU A 111 4.63 32.69 1.90
C LEU A 111 4.35 31.58 0.88
N GLN A 112 3.08 31.31 0.63
CA GLN A 112 2.67 30.51 -0.54
C GLN A 112 2.70 31.41 -1.78
N THR A 113 3.61 31.14 -2.70
CA THR A 113 3.65 31.82 -4.00
C THR A 113 2.54 31.32 -4.91
N ASP A 114 2.06 32.13 -5.86
CA ASP A 114 1.05 31.70 -6.85
C ASP A 114 1.49 30.45 -7.63
N ARG A 115 2.80 30.32 -7.86
CA ARG A 115 3.42 29.13 -8.47
C ARG A 115 3.22 27.87 -7.63
N GLN A 116 3.34 27.97 -6.31
CA GLN A 116 3.11 26.85 -5.39
C GLN A 116 1.62 26.48 -5.32
N ALA A 117 0.72 27.45 -5.38
CA ALA A 117 -0.72 27.19 -5.48
C ALA A 117 -1.08 26.42 -6.76
N ALA A 118 -0.54 26.85 -7.92
CA ALA A 118 -0.71 26.15 -9.19
C ALA A 118 -0.11 24.73 -9.16
N MET A 119 1.08 24.56 -8.57
CA MET A 119 1.71 23.24 -8.41
C MET A 119 0.89 22.31 -7.51
N ARG A 120 0.30 22.83 -6.43
CA ARG A 120 -0.60 22.05 -5.57
C ARG A 120 -1.82 21.54 -6.35
N GLN A 121 -2.42 22.40 -7.16
CA GLN A 121 -3.57 22.01 -7.99
C GLN A 121 -3.17 20.96 -9.04
N LEU A 122 -2.01 21.13 -9.67
CA LEU A 122 -1.44 20.14 -10.59
C LEU A 122 -1.22 18.79 -9.90
N LEU A 123 -0.64 18.77 -8.70
CA LEU A 123 -0.41 17.55 -7.93
C LEU A 123 -1.73 16.83 -7.59
N VAL A 124 -2.78 17.56 -7.21
CA VAL A 124 -4.11 16.99 -6.97
C VAL A 124 -4.66 16.31 -8.22
N ILE A 125 -4.56 16.97 -9.39
CA ILE A 125 -5.02 16.41 -10.67
C ILE A 125 -4.21 15.16 -11.02
N VAL A 126 -2.88 15.20 -10.90
CA VAL A 126 -2.00 14.05 -11.17
C VAL A 126 -2.36 12.88 -10.27
N TYR A 127 -2.55 13.11 -8.96
CA TYR A 127 -2.96 12.07 -8.02
C TYR A 127 -4.31 11.47 -8.36
N PHE A 128 -5.28 12.29 -8.73
CA PHE A 128 -6.59 11.81 -9.14
C PHE A 128 -6.50 10.91 -10.37
N VAL A 129 -5.79 11.34 -11.42
CA VAL A 129 -5.57 10.55 -12.64
C VAL A 129 -4.85 9.24 -12.34
N MET A 130 -3.77 9.26 -11.56
CA MET A 130 -3.08 8.04 -11.16
C MET A 130 -3.96 7.09 -10.34
N SER A 131 -4.85 7.62 -9.49
CA SER A 131 -5.79 6.81 -8.71
C SER A 131 -6.84 6.12 -9.59
N LEU A 132 -7.28 6.78 -10.66
CA LEU A 132 -8.16 6.17 -11.67
C LEU A 132 -7.45 5.04 -12.42
N VAL A 133 -6.20 5.26 -12.83
CA VAL A 133 -5.37 4.22 -13.47
C VAL A 133 -5.21 3.02 -12.54
N LEU A 134 -4.87 3.27 -11.26
CA LEU A 134 -4.71 2.23 -10.26
C LEU A 134 -6.00 1.42 -10.07
N SER A 135 -7.13 2.10 -9.96
CA SER A 135 -8.44 1.46 -9.84
C SER A 135 -8.76 0.59 -11.06
N GLY A 136 -8.46 1.07 -12.26
CA GLY A 136 -8.62 0.29 -13.50
C GLY A 136 -7.76 -0.97 -13.54
N VAL A 137 -6.49 -0.88 -13.09
CA VAL A 137 -5.58 -2.03 -13.01
C VAL A 137 -6.11 -3.07 -12.01
N TRP A 138 -6.54 -2.63 -10.83
CA TRP A 138 -7.09 -3.51 -9.80
C TRP A 138 -8.37 -4.22 -10.27
N MET A 139 -9.31 -3.48 -10.88
CA MET A 139 -10.52 -4.05 -11.47
C MET A 139 -10.20 -5.11 -12.54
N LYS A 140 -9.18 -4.88 -13.35
CA LYS A 140 -8.73 -5.83 -14.37
C LYS A 140 -8.16 -7.10 -13.74
N TRP A 141 -7.37 -6.97 -12.68
CA TRP A 141 -6.85 -8.14 -11.95
C TRP A 141 -7.97 -8.95 -11.30
N ILE A 142 -8.90 -8.31 -10.59
CA ILE A 142 -10.05 -8.98 -9.96
C ILE A 142 -10.86 -9.77 -11.00
N ARG A 143 -11.15 -9.17 -12.16
CA ARG A 143 -11.86 -9.85 -13.26
C ARG A 143 -11.07 -11.05 -13.81
N ALA A 144 -9.75 -10.92 -13.96
CA ALA A 144 -8.91 -12.00 -14.44
C ALA A 144 -8.88 -13.18 -13.45
N GLU A 145 -8.81 -12.90 -12.15
CA GLU A 145 -8.84 -13.93 -11.11
C GLU A 145 -10.20 -14.63 -11.04
N ALA A 146 -11.31 -13.87 -11.11
CA ALA A 146 -12.66 -14.43 -11.15
C ALA A 146 -12.86 -15.38 -12.34
N LYS A 147 -12.33 -15.03 -13.53
CA LYS A 147 -12.38 -15.90 -14.71
C LYS A 147 -11.58 -17.19 -14.52
N MET A 148 -10.42 -17.13 -13.89
CA MET A 148 -9.61 -18.32 -13.61
C MET A 148 -10.29 -19.26 -12.61
N GLN A 149 -10.94 -18.74 -11.58
CA GLN A 149 -11.68 -19.57 -10.61
C GLN A 149 -12.90 -20.24 -11.24
N LYS A 150 -13.66 -19.51 -12.07
CA LYS A 150 -14.81 -20.08 -12.80
C LYS A 150 -14.42 -21.23 -13.73
N ASN A 151 -13.24 -21.15 -14.36
CA ASN A 151 -12.74 -22.20 -15.24
C ASN A 151 -12.19 -23.44 -14.50
N LYS A 152 -11.83 -23.32 -13.21
CA LYS A 152 -11.39 -24.46 -12.38
C LYS A 152 -12.55 -25.23 -11.74
N ALA A 153 -13.71 -24.58 -11.62
CA ALA A 153 -14.94 -25.17 -11.07
C ALA A 153 -15.80 -25.89 -12.13
N LYS A 154 -15.43 -25.77 -13.41
CA LYS A 154 -15.95 -26.56 -14.52
C LYS A 154 -14.98 -27.69 -14.82
#